data_AF-A0A7X3HEM9-F1
#
_entry.id   AF-A0A7X3HEM9-F1
#
_cell.length_a   1.000
_cell.length_b   1.000
_cell.length_c   1.000
_cell.angle_alpha   90.00
_cell.angle_beta   90.00
_cell.angle_gamma   90.00
#
_symmetry.space_group_name_H-M   'P 1'
#
loop_
_entity.id
_entity.type
_entity.pdbx_description
1 polymer ?
#
loop_
_entity_poly.entity_id
_entity_poly.type
_entity_poly.pdbx_seq_one_letter_code
_entity_poly.pdbx_strand_id
1 'polypeptide(L)'
;TDAEEASSSIPDLDVLEASMLSQLGVQRKKEIDRGLTLVGPHRDDLAVLLGDYPAKGYASHGETWSMALALRLAEFHLLSADGSEPILILDDVFAELDSKRR
;
A
#
# COMPACT_ATOMS: atom_id res chain seq x y z
N THR A 1 5.30 -23.17 3.19
CA THR A 1 6.73 -23.11 2.85
C THR A 1 7.03 -21.97 1.88
N ASP A 2 6.18 -20.95 1.74
CA ASP A 2 6.42 -19.87 0.76
C ASP A 2 6.05 -18.49 1.33
N ALA A 3 6.60 -18.15 2.49
CA ALA A 3 6.45 -16.81 3.09
C ALA A 3 7.80 -16.09 3.27
N GLU A 4 8.86 -16.58 2.61
CA GLU A 4 10.25 -16.16 2.85
C GLU A 4 10.87 -15.30 1.73
N GLU A 5 10.14 -14.87 0.70
CA GLU A 5 10.72 -14.14 -0.45
C GLU A 5 10.12 -12.75 -0.75
N ALA A 6 9.81 -11.96 0.28
CA ALA A 6 9.55 -10.52 0.12
C ALA A 6 10.61 -9.65 0.81
N SER A 7 11.87 -10.07 0.79
CA SER A 7 13.00 -9.15 0.96
C SER A 7 13.23 -8.42 -0.36
N SER A 8 12.39 -7.44 -0.69
CA SER A 8 12.76 -6.49 -1.74
C SER A 8 14.00 -5.74 -1.27
N SER A 9 15.14 -6.00 -1.92
CA SER A 9 16.34 -5.21 -1.68
C SER A 9 16.03 -3.78 -2.08
N ILE A 10 15.86 -2.90 -1.09
CA ILE A 10 15.70 -1.47 -1.34
C ILE A 10 16.90 -1.04 -2.21
N PRO A 11 16.68 -0.48 -3.41
CA PRO A 11 17.78 -0.06 -4.26
C PRO A 11 18.62 1.00 -3.54
N ASP A 12 19.91 1.07 -3.86
CA ASP A 12 20.80 2.08 -3.28
C ASP A 12 20.27 3.50 -3.54
N LEU A 13 20.51 4.41 -2.60
CA LEU A 13 19.96 5.76 -2.61
C LEU A 13 20.40 6.52 -3.88
N ASP A 14 21.67 6.38 -4.25
CA ASP A 14 22.25 7.01 -5.45
C ASP A 14 21.55 6.54 -6.73
N VAL A 15 21.14 5.26 -6.78
CA VAL A 15 20.44 4.68 -7.93
C VAL A 15 19.01 5.20 -8.02
N LEU A 16 18.30 5.29 -6.89
CA LEU A 16 16.97 5.87 -6.82
C LEU A 16 16.97 7.34 -7.24
N GLU A 17 17.91 8.14 -6.72
CA GLU A 17 18.06 9.54 -7.07
C GLU A 17 18.31 9.73 -8.56
N ALA A 18 19.27 9.01 -9.13
CA ALA A 18 19.59 9.07 -10.55
C ALA A 18 18.37 8.69 -11.42
N SER A 19 17.62 7.66 -11.03
CA SER A 19 16.40 7.23 -11.73
C SER A 19 15.31 8.32 -11.68
N MET A 20 15.05 8.90 -10.51
CA MET A 20 14.07 9.97 -10.35
C MET A 20 14.42 11.22 -11.16
N LEU A 21 15.69 11.67 -11.11
CA LEU A 21 16.15 12.83 -11.88
C LEU A 21 16.03 12.60 -13.38
N SER A 22 16.36 11.39 -13.85
CA SER A 22 16.19 11.00 -15.25
C SER A 22 14.71 11.08 -15.68
N GLN A 23 13.80 10.53 -14.89
CA GLN A 23 12.35 10.56 -15.18
C GLN A 23 11.78 11.99 -15.16
N LEU A 24 12.18 12.82 -14.21
CA LEU A 24 11.82 14.26 -14.19
C LEU A 24 12.30 14.97 -15.46
N GLY A 25 13.51 14.68 -15.92
CA GLY A 25 14.05 15.19 -17.19
C GLY A 25 13.19 14.80 -18.39
N VAL A 26 12.79 13.52 -18.48
CA VAL A 26 11.95 12.98 -19.57
C VAL A 26 10.56 13.63 -19.57
N GLN A 27 9.95 13.84 -18.40
CA GLN A 27 8.57 14.33 -18.31
C GLN A 27 8.48 15.86 -18.27
N ARG A 28 9.60 16.59 -18.16
CA ARG A 28 9.66 18.05 -17.97
C ARG A 28 8.71 18.85 -18.86
N LYS A 29 8.66 18.54 -20.18
CA LYS A 29 7.76 19.25 -21.10
C LYS A 29 6.29 19.07 -20.69
N LYS A 30 5.88 17.83 -20.40
CA LYS A 30 4.50 17.52 -19.99
C LYS A 30 4.17 18.12 -18.62
N GLU A 31 5.13 18.17 -17.71
CA GLU A 31 4.95 18.80 -16.39
C GLU A 31 4.74 20.30 -16.52
N ILE A 32 5.52 20.98 -17.38
CA ILE A 32 5.35 22.41 -17.69
C ILE A 32 3.98 22.65 -18.34
N ASP A 33 3.63 21.87 -19.37
CA ASP A 33 2.36 22.01 -20.09
C ASP A 33 1.14 21.81 -19.17
N ARG A 34 1.25 20.93 -18.15
CA ARG A 34 0.19 20.63 -17.19
C ARG A 34 0.25 21.46 -15.90
N GLY A 35 1.36 22.14 -15.63
CA GLY A 35 1.59 22.89 -14.39
C GLY A 35 1.67 22.03 -13.12
N LEU A 36 2.11 20.77 -13.23
CA LEU A 36 2.15 19.81 -12.11
C LEU A 36 3.26 18.77 -12.27
N THR A 37 3.88 18.38 -11.15
CA THR A 37 4.92 17.34 -11.11
C THR A 37 4.29 15.96 -11.27
N LEU A 38 4.69 15.22 -12.30
CA LEU A 38 4.18 13.92 -12.72
C LEU A 38 5.04 12.74 -12.25
N VAL A 39 6.22 13.01 -11.70
CA VAL A 39 7.17 11.99 -11.24
C VAL A 39 7.46 12.18 -9.74
N GLY A 40 7.33 11.12 -8.95
CA GLY A 40 7.65 11.11 -7.53
C GLY A 40 6.65 10.29 -6.70
N PRO A 41 6.94 10.03 -5.42
CA PRO A 41 6.16 9.14 -4.56
C PRO A 41 4.69 9.59 -4.39
N HIS A 42 4.40 10.88 -4.56
CA HIS A 42 3.04 11.42 -4.56
C HIS A 42 2.17 10.94 -5.74
N ARG A 43 2.77 10.25 -6.73
CA ARG A 43 2.08 9.65 -7.88
C ARG A 43 2.02 8.14 -7.83
N ASP A 44 2.65 7.52 -6.86
CA ASP A 44 2.66 6.07 -6.72
C ASP A 44 1.27 5.57 -6.24
N ASP A 45 0.93 4.34 -6.61
CA ASP A 45 -0.31 3.68 -6.22
C ASP A 45 0.00 2.35 -5.54
N LEU A 46 -0.73 2.04 -4.47
CA LEU A 46 -0.56 0.80 -3.73
C LEU A 46 -1.56 -0.23 -4.23
N ALA A 47 -1.08 -1.18 -5.04
CA ALA A 47 -1.88 -2.29 -5.50
C ALA A 47 -2.05 -3.33 -4.39
N VAL A 48 -3.30 -3.58 -3.97
CA VAL A 48 -3.64 -4.67 -3.04
C VAL A 48 -4.22 -5.84 -3.82
N LEU A 49 -3.63 -7.02 -3.65
CA LEU A 49 -4.01 -8.23 -4.39
C LEU A 49 -4.76 -9.22 -3.49
N LEU A 50 -5.69 -9.95 -4.09
CA LEU A 50 -6.37 -11.11 -3.52
C LEU A 50 -6.00 -12.34 -4.36
N GLY A 51 -5.02 -13.12 -3.87
CA GLY A 51 -4.33 -14.09 -4.71
C GLY A 51 -3.61 -13.38 -5.85
N ASP A 52 -3.86 -13.80 -7.09
CA ASP A 52 -3.23 -13.22 -8.29
C ASP A 52 -4.01 -12.03 -8.88
N TYR A 53 -5.16 -11.66 -8.30
CA TYR A 53 -6.05 -10.63 -8.85
C TYR A 53 -5.99 -9.34 -8.04
N PRO A 54 -6.14 -8.16 -8.67
CA PRO A 54 -6.32 -6.91 -7.94
C PRO A 54 -7.61 -6.96 -7.13
N ALA A 55 -7.58 -6.63 -5.85
CA ALA A 55 -8.79 -6.63 -5.03
C ALA A 55 -9.84 -5.64 -5.54
N LYS A 56 -9.39 -4.49 -6.05
CA LYS A 56 -10.25 -3.48 -6.67
C LYS A 56 -10.99 -4.08 -7.88
N GLY A 57 -12.31 -4.21 -7.74
CA GLY A 57 -13.20 -4.70 -8.80
C GLY A 57 -13.37 -6.21 -8.88
N TYR A 58 -12.60 -7.00 -8.11
CA TYR A 58 -12.70 -8.47 -8.08
C TYR A 58 -13.06 -9.02 -6.70
N ALA A 59 -12.69 -8.33 -5.61
CA ALA A 59 -13.06 -8.74 -4.27
C ALA A 59 -14.56 -8.50 -4.03
N SER A 60 -15.22 -9.48 -3.42
CA SER A 60 -16.56 -9.29 -2.86
C SER A 60 -16.55 -8.23 -1.76
N HIS A 61 -17.74 -7.80 -1.35
CA HIS A 61 -17.90 -6.79 -0.31
C HIS A 61 -17.25 -7.22 1.02
N GLY A 62 -17.47 -8.48 1.43
CA GLY A 62 -16.89 -9.03 2.66
C GLY A 62 -15.37 -9.27 2.58
N GLU A 63 -14.85 -9.61 1.40
CA GLU A 63 -13.40 -9.74 1.17
C GLU A 63 -12.71 -8.37 1.23
N THR A 64 -13.31 -7.35 0.62
CA THR A 64 -12.81 -5.97 0.68
C THR A 64 -12.69 -5.50 2.13
N TRP A 65 -13.72 -5.74 2.95
CA TRP A 65 -13.67 -5.44 4.39
C TRP A 65 -12.63 -6.25 5.15
N SER A 66 -12.54 -7.55 4.87
CA SER A 66 -11.54 -8.42 5.50
C SER A 66 -10.12 -7.94 5.20
N MET A 67 -9.86 -7.52 3.97
CA MET A 67 -8.55 -6.98 3.55
C MET A 67 -8.28 -5.61 4.18
N ALA A 68 -9.27 -4.72 4.22
CA ALA A 68 -9.13 -3.42 4.89
C ALA A 68 -8.80 -3.59 6.38
N LEU A 69 -9.49 -4.51 7.07
CA LEU A 69 -9.21 -4.85 8.47
C LEU A 69 -7.81 -5.45 8.62
N ALA A 70 -7.42 -6.38 7.74
CA ALA A 70 -6.08 -6.97 7.76
C ALA A 70 -4.98 -5.91 7.61
N LEU A 71 -5.16 -4.91 6.74
CA LEU A 71 -4.22 -3.80 6.59
C LEU A 71 -4.10 -2.96 7.87
N ARG A 72 -5.21 -2.70 8.57
CA ARG A 72 -5.19 -1.96 9.85
C ARG A 72 -4.52 -2.74 10.97
N LEU A 73 -4.72 -4.05 11.01
CA LEU A 73 -4.01 -4.92 11.96
C LEU A 73 -2.52 -5.01 11.63
N ALA A 74 -2.15 -5.07 10.34
CA ALA A 74 -0.76 -5.05 9.92
C ALA A 74 -0.07 -3.73 10.30
N GLU A 75 -0.74 -2.59 10.11
CA GLU A 75 -0.27 -1.27 10.56
C GLU A 75 -0.08 -1.23 12.09
N PHE A 76 -1.05 -1.73 12.85
CA PHE A 76 -0.94 -1.83 14.31
C PHE A 76 0.27 -2.66 14.75
N HIS A 77 0.48 -3.83 14.11
CA HIS A 77 1.62 -4.69 14.42
C HIS A 77 2.96 -4.07 14.03
N LEU A 78 3.01 -3.37 12.90
CA LEU A 78 4.21 -2.65 12.45
C LEU A 78 4.59 -1.57 13.46
N LEU A 79 3.64 -0.73 13.88
CA LEU A 79 3.89 0.31 14.89
C LEU A 79 4.27 -0.29 16.25
N SER A 80 3.68 -1.44 16.60
CA SER A 80 4.01 -2.14 17.85
C SER A 80 5.44 -2.69 17.86
N ALA A 81 5.97 -3.08 16.69
CA ALA A 81 7.33 -3.60 16.57
C ALA A 81 8.40 -2.54 16.89
N ASP A 82 8.09 -1.25 16.70
CA ASP A 82 8.97 -0.12 17.03
C ASP A 82 8.95 0.24 18.53
N GLY A 83 8.31 -0.58 19.36
CA GLY A 83 8.24 -0.41 20.82
C GLY A 83 7.14 0.56 21.29
N SER A 84 6.25 0.98 20.40
CA SER A 84 5.05 1.73 20.76
C SER A 84 3.91 0.78 21.12
N GLU A 85 2.99 1.18 22.02
CA GLU A 85 1.74 0.44 22.27
C GLU A 85 0.56 1.28 21.75
N PRO A 86 0.25 1.22 20.45
CA PRO A 86 -0.84 2.00 19.87
C PRO A 86 -2.19 1.54 20.42
N ILE A 87 -3.16 2.45 20.47
CA ILE A 87 -4.56 2.10 20.78
C ILE A 87 -5.29 1.85 19.47
N LEU A 88 -5.85 0.65 19.31
CA LEU A 88 -6.67 0.29 18.16
C LEU A 88 -8.15 0.55 18.45
N ILE A 89 -8.78 1.40 17.66
CA ILE A 89 -10.21 1.68 17.72
C ILE A 89 -10.87 1.06 16.48
N LEU A 90 -11.87 0.21 16.69
CA LEU A 90 -12.63 -0.45 15.64
C LEU A 90 -14.10 -0.08 15.80
N ASP A 91 -14.58 0.87 15.01
CA ASP A 91 -15.98 1.31 15.05
C ASP A 91 -16.81 0.50 14.03
N ASP A 92 -17.78 -0.26 14.54
CA ASP A 92 -18.76 -1.07 13.81
C ASP A 92 -18.22 -1.98 12.67
N VAL A 93 -16.93 -2.33 12.71
CA VAL A 93 -16.26 -3.10 11.64
C VAL A 93 -16.78 -4.53 11.48
N PHE A 94 -17.53 -5.04 12.46
CA PHE A 94 -18.05 -6.40 12.48
C PHE A 94 -19.48 -6.52 11.97
N ALA A 95 -20.17 -5.41 11.69
CA ALA A 95 -21.54 -5.45 11.16
C ALA A 95 -21.63 -6.13 9.78
N GLU A 96 -20.57 -6.02 8.98
CA GLU A 96 -20.49 -6.59 7.63
C GLU A 96 -19.65 -7.88 7.53
N LEU A 97 -18.97 -8.25 8.62
CA LEU A 97 -18.27 -9.52 8.72
C LEU A 97 -19.29 -10.61 9.13
N ASP A 98 -19.43 -11.63 8.27
CA ASP A 98 -20.37 -12.73 8.42
C ASP A 98 -20.40 -13.34 9.83
N SER A 99 -21.58 -13.85 10.21
CA SER A 99 -21.97 -14.48 11.48
C SER A 99 -20.99 -15.49 12.10
N LYS A 100 -20.07 -16.07 11.33
CA LYS A 100 -18.99 -16.97 11.81
C LYS A 100 -17.76 -16.25 12.38
N ARG A 101 -17.63 -14.94 12.17
CA ARG A 101 -16.52 -14.09 12.66
C ARG A 101 -16.97 -13.06 13.69
N ARG A 102 -18.21 -13.16 14.16
CA ARG A 102 -18.74 -12.40 15.29
C ARG A 102 -18.31 -13.02 16.62
#